data_AF-A0A534UIL6-F1
#
_entry.id   AF-A0A534UIL6-F1
#
_cell.length_a   1.000
_cell.length_b   1.000
_cell.length_c   1.000
_cell.angle_alpha   90.00
_cell.angle_beta   90.00
_cell.angle_gamma   90.00
#
_symmetry.space_group_name_H-M   'P 1'
#
loop_
_entity.id
_entity.type
_entity.pdbx_description
1 polymer ?
#
loop_
_entity_poly.entity_id
_entity_poly.type
_entity_poly.pdbx_seq_one_letter_code
_entity_poly.pdbx_strand_id
1 'polypeptide(L)'
;MRRRCLGSAAPNVPGYAAGSLRWSDAQRRQTGRVRRYQRRSSRCRSQEQRPVLEPVVKDDDNRPQLDVLIVTGIFPPDIGGPATYVPEISSELVKRGHKVTVVTLSDRLDHNDRSYSFRVHRIQRSLFKPLRVLITVMRIFREGRHAQVLYVNGLYLEAVVANFFLCKPLVQKIVGDWAWERATNKGWVKDTFEEFQKRGYGLKVEFLKSLRSFCVRRTDAVIVPSQYLASAVTHWGVPDTKTIVVYNAVELPSLACSTIPLSTRFKIVTVGRLVPWKQLDHLIEAVNECEDAGLVIVGDGPERGRLEALRGSVNWPIGFILPGKEAKRRRLL
;
A
#
# COMPACT_ATOMS: atom_id res chain seq x y z
N MET A 1 -33.62 -64.21 34.02
CA MET A 1 -34.90 -63.48 34.05
C MET A 1 -35.15 -62.86 32.68
N ARG A 2 -36.35 -63.05 32.15
CA ARG A 2 -36.83 -62.65 30.81
C ARG A 2 -37.28 -61.17 30.78
N ARG A 3 -37.44 -60.67 29.54
CA ARG A 3 -38.28 -59.54 29.03
C ARG A 3 -37.49 -58.24 28.76
N ARG A 4 -37.72 -57.48 27.69
CA ARG A 4 -38.58 -57.57 26.49
C ARG A 4 -38.11 -56.48 25.50
N CYS A 5 -38.17 -56.76 24.21
CA CYS A 5 -38.06 -55.79 23.13
C CYS A 5 -39.30 -54.88 23.05
N LEU A 6 -39.08 -53.59 22.74
CA LEU A 6 -39.95 -52.60 22.06
C LEU A 6 -38.94 -51.55 21.50
N GLY A 7 -38.86 -51.14 20.24
CA GLY A 7 -39.76 -51.25 19.09
C GLY A 7 -40.37 -49.90 18.71
N SER A 8 -39.63 -48.99 18.08
CA SER A 8 -40.14 -47.95 17.16
C SER A 8 -38.96 -47.33 16.36
N ALA A 9 -38.79 -47.70 15.09
CA ALA A 9 -39.37 -47.06 13.89
C ALA A 9 -38.56 -45.85 13.41
N ALA A 10 -37.54 -46.13 12.59
CA ALA A 10 -36.86 -45.17 11.72
C ALA A 10 -37.74 -44.90 10.48
N PRO A 11 -37.77 -43.66 9.95
CA PRO A 11 -38.47 -43.39 8.71
C PRO A 11 -37.70 -43.94 7.51
N ASN A 12 -38.43 -44.70 6.69
CA ASN A 12 -38.05 -45.27 5.40
C ASN A 12 -37.36 -44.27 4.46
N VAL A 13 -36.15 -44.61 4.01
CA VAL A 13 -35.57 -44.05 2.77
C VAL A 13 -35.71 -45.14 1.69
N PRO A 14 -36.47 -44.92 0.61
CA PRO A 14 -36.57 -45.89 -0.47
C PRO A 14 -35.28 -45.90 -1.29
N GLY A 15 -34.74 -47.11 -1.48
CA GLY A 15 -33.70 -47.36 -2.47
C GLY A 15 -34.22 -47.12 -3.89
N TYR A 16 -33.42 -46.45 -4.71
CA TYR A 16 -33.60 -46.41 -6.15
C TYR A 16 -32.30 -46.75 -6.89
N ALA A 17 -32.46 -47.78 -7.71
CA ALA A 17 -31.67 -48.29 -8.81
C ALA A 17 -30.67 -47.33 -9.50
N ALA A 18 -29.57 -47.93 -9.95
CA ALA A 18 -28.68 -47.40 -10.97
C ALA A 18 -29.46 -47.00 -12.23
N GLY A 19 -29.60 -45.69 -12.45
CA GLY A 19 -30.20 -45.10 -13.63
C GLY A 19 -29.22 -44.10 -14.26
N SER A 20 -28.90 -44.33 -15.53
CA SER A 20 -28.09 -43.43 -16.37
C SER A 20 -28.68 -42.02 -16.40
N LEU A 21 -28.00 -41.06 -15.75
CA LEU A 21 -28.36 -39.64 -15.84
C LEU A 21 -27.96 -39.08 -17.21
N ARG A 22 -28.94 -38.94 -18.08
CA ARG A 22 -28.87 -38.15 -19.31
C ARG A 22 -28.82 -36.66 -18.93
N TRP A 23 -27.69 -36.02 -19.18
CA TRP A 23 -27.49 -34.57 -18.98
C TRP A 23 -28.46 -33.75 -19.84
N SER A 24 -29.14 -32.78 -19.23
CA SER A 24 -29.96 -31.79 -19.93
C SER A 24 -29.11 -30.79 -20.73
N ASP A 25 -29.65 -30.29 -21.84
CA ASP A 25 -28.93 -29.43 -22.80
C ASP A 25 -28.42 -28.09 -22.23
N ALA A 26 -28.94 -27.66 -21.09
CA ALA A 26 -28.47 -26.47 -20.37
C ALA A 26 -27.09 -26.71 -19.70
N GLN A 27 -26.80 -27.92 -19.22
CA GLN A 27 -25.52 -28.26 -18.57
C GLN A 27 -24.40 -28.58 -19.59
N ARG A 28 -24.74 -28.99 -20.83
CA ARG A 28 -23.76 -29.10 -21.93
C ARG A 28 -23.24 -27.75 -22.43
N ARG A 29 -24.06 -26.69 -22.33
CA ARG A 29 -23.67 -25.34 -22.82
C ARG A 29 -22.67 -24.63 -21.89
N GLN A 30 -22.65 -24.94 -20.60
CA GLN A 30 -21.66 -24.38 -19.66
C GLN A 30 -20.31 -25.12 -19.69
N THR A 31 -20.29 -26.43 -19.87
CA THR A 31 -19.04 -27.21 -20.03
C THR A 31 -18.35 -26.97 -21.38
N GLY A 32 -19.10 -26.59 -22.42
CA GLY A 32 -18.56 -26.13 -23.71
C GLY A 32 -17.87 -24.76 -23.68
N ARG A 33 -18.24 -23.87 -22.75
CA ARG A 33 -17.57 -22.56 -22.56
C ARG A 33 -16.25 -22.69 -21.79
N VAL A 34 -16.14 -23.63 -20.86
CA VAL A 34 -14.91 -23.86 -20.08
C VAL A 34 -13.83 -24.56 -20.92
N ARG A 35 -14.19 -25.49 -21.82
CA ARG A 35 -13.24 -26.11 -22.76
C ARG A 35 -12.77 -25.21 -23.91
N ARG A 36 -13.51 -24.15 -24.25
CA ARG A 36 -13.04 -23.12 -25.21
C ARG A 36 -12.05 -22.14 -24.61
N TYR A 37 -12.05 -21.96 -23.28
CA TYR A 37 -11.08 -21.11 -22.59
C TYR A 37 -9.69 -21.80 -22.52
N GLN A 38 -9.66 -23.12 -22.29
CA GLN A 38 -8.42 -23.90 -22.24
C GLN A 38 -7.81 -24.26 -23.62
N ARG A 39 -8.55 -24.13 -24.73
CA ARG A 39 -7.99 -24.29 -26.10
C ARG A 39 -7.60 -22.97 -26.78
N ARG A 40 -7.95 -21.81 -26.20
CA ARG A 40 -7.41 -20.50 -26.63
C ARG A 40 -6.12 -20.12 -25.91
N SER A 41 -5.83 -20.72 -24.75
CA SER A 41 -4.58 -20.51 -24.01
C SER A 41 -3.36 -21.25 -24.60
N SER A 42 -3.54 -22.12 -25.58
CA SER A 42 -2.45 -22.86 -26.25
C SER A 42 -2.12 -22.35 -27.66
N ARG A 43 -2.67 -21.20 -28.10
CA ARG A 43 -2.34 -20.56 -29.40
C ARG A 43 -1.86 -19.11 -29.30
N CYS A 44 -1.74 -18.53 -28.10
CA CYS A 44 -0.98 -17.30 -27.88
C CYS A 44 0.43 -17.62 -27.38
N ARG A 45 1.25 -18.22 -28.26
CA ARG A 45 2.71 -18.20 -28.17
C ARG A 45 3.26 -17.54 -29.44
N SER A 46 2.77 -16.35 -29.73
CA SER A 46 3.57 -15.33 -30.39
C SER A 46 4.01 -14.40 -29.27
N GLN A 47 5.28 -14.49 -28.88
CA GLN A 47 5.93 -13.50 -28.03
C GLN A 47 5.80 -12.14 -28.72
N GLU A 48 4.78 -11.36 -28.38
CA GLU A 48 4.93 -9.92 -28.38
C GLU A 48 5.91 -9.63 -27.24
N GLN A 49 7.19 -9.56 -27.60
CA GLN A 49 8.21 -8.92 -26.78
C GLN A 49 7.71 -7.50 -26.53
N ARG A 50 7.04 -7.30 -25.39
CA ARG A 50 6.87 -5.96 -24.84
C ARG A 50 8.28 -5.39 -24.71
N PRO A 51 8.53 -4.16 -25.19
CA PRO A 51 9.85 -3.57 -25.02
C PRO A 51 10.14 -3.59 -23.52
N VAL A 52 11.15 -4.38 -23.14
CA VAL A 52 11.84 -4.16 -21.88
C VAL A 52 12.24 -2.70 -21.97
N LEU A 53 11.66 -1.84 -21.13
CA LEU A 53 12.13 -0.47 -21.00
C LEU A 53 13.60 -0.61 -20.63
N GLU A 54 14.47 -0.39 -21.60
CA GLU A 54 15.90 -0.30 -21.34
C GLU A 54 16.07 0.75 -20.24
N PRO A 55 16.95 0.50 -19.26
CA PRO A 55 17.24 1.51 -18.25
C PRO A 55 17.63 2.80 -18.99
N VAL A 56 16.86 3.87 -18.77
CA VAL A 56 17.13 5.22 -19.31
C VAL A 56 18.29 5.87 -18.53
N VAL A 57 19.33 5.09 -18.27
CA VAL A 57 20.57 5.54 -17.65
C VAL A 57 21.67 5.09 -18.60
N LYS A 58 21.91 5.91 -19.61
CA LYS A 58 23.23 5.92 -20.26
C LYS A 58 24.18 6.49 -19.21
N ASP A 59 25.33 5.85 -18.98
CA ASP A 59 26.37 6.33 -18.06
C ASP A 59 26.95 7.71 -18.44
N ASP A 60 26.56 8.23 -19.60
CA ASP A 60 26.96 9.52 -20.16
C ASP A 60 25.85 10.59 -20.01
N ASP A 61 25.28 10.65 -18.82
CA ASP A 61 24.11 11.48 -18.55
C ASP A 61 24.51 12.93 -18.28
N ASN A 62 24.71 13.69 -19.35
CA ASN A 62 25.01 15.13 -19.34
C ASN A 62 23.83 15.99 -18.79
N ARG A 63 22.94 15.41 -17.98
CA ARG A 63 21.84 16.10 -17.30
C ARG A 63 22.43 17.02 -16.22
N PRO A 64 21.90 18.24 -16.09
CA PRO A 64 22.42 19.19 -15.11
C PRO A 64 22.25 18.65 -13.68
N GLN A 65 23.23 18.94 -12.84
CA GLN A 65 23.10 18.78 -11.40
C GLN A 65 21.92 19.62 -10.90
N LEU A 66 21.11 19.06 -10.00
CA LEU A 66 19.92 19.72 -9.47
C LEU A 66 19.95 19.77 -7.94
N ASP A 67 19.48 20.88 -7.38
CA ASP A 67 19.14 21.03 -5.96
C ASP A 67 17.67 20.64 -5.75
N VAL A 68 17.43 19.50 -5.12
CA VAL A 68 16.11 18.89 -4.94
C VAL A 68 15.68 19.01 -3.48
N LEU A 69 14.53 19.64 -3.24
CA LEU A 69 13.87 19.62 -1.93
C LEU A 69 12.81 18.54 -1.90
N ILE A 70 13.02 17.52 -1.08
CA ILE A 70 12.04 16.46 -0.83
C ILE A 70 11.22 16.76 0.41
N VAL A 71 9.89 16.69 0.30
CA VAL A 71 8.97 16.90 1.42
C VAL A 71 8.19 15.62 1.69
N THR A 72 8.20 15.14 2.94
CA THR A 72 7.46 13.92 3.31
C THR A 72 6.94 13.95 4.74
N GLY A 73 5.78 13.32 4.98
CA GLY A 73 5.14 13.32 6.30
C GLY A 73 5.74 12.36 7.32
N ILE A 74 6.46 11.34 6.86
CA ILE A 74 7.13 10.33 7.69
C ILE A 74 8.50 10.02 7.08
N PHE A 75 9.47 9.74 7.93
CA PHE A 75 10.83 9.38 7.54
C PHE A 75 11.43 8.50 8.65
N PRO A 76 12.42 7.61 8.40
CA PRO A 76 13.02 6.80 9.46
C PRO A 76 13.38 7.65 10.68
N PRO A 77 13.13 7.22 11.92
CA PRO A 77 12.79 5.86 12.35
C PRO A 77 11.30 5.50 12.23
N ASP A 78 10.45 6.36 11.68
CA ASP A 78 9.05 6.04 11.45
C ASP A 78 8.92 4.87 10.46
N ILE A 79 7.79 4.14 10.56
CA ILE A 79 7.49 2.99 9.70
C ILE A 79 6.40 3.37 8.71
N GLY A 80 6.64 3.09 7.43
CA GLY A 80 5.64 3.23 6.36
C GLY A 80 6.28 3.37 4.99
N GLY A 81 5.46 3.36 3.94
CA GLY A 81 5.92 3.42 2.55
C GLY A 81 6.89 4.59 2.28
N PRO A 82 6.51 5.84 2.58
CA PRO A 82 7.41 6.99 2.43
C PRO A 82 8.71 6.87 3.23
N ALA A 83 8.67 6.30 4.43
CA ALA A 83 9.86 6.14 5.28
C ALA A 83 10.85 5.09 4.72
N THR A 84 10.41 4.16 3.88
CA THR A 84 11.31 3.27 3.12
C THR A 84 11.75 3.93 1.81
N TYR A 85 10.80 4.50 1.08
CA TYR A 85 11.02 5.03 -0.26
C TYR A 85 11.90 6.29 -0.31
N VAL A 86 11.65 7.26 0.58
CA VAL A 86 12.33 8.58 0.52
C VAL A 86 13.84 8.45 0.75
N PRO A 87 14.35 7.68 1.74
CA PRO A 87 15.80 7.46 1.87
C PRO A 87 16.43 6.86 0.61
N GLU A 88 15.77 5.91 -0.04
CA GLU A 88 16.26 5.23 -1.24
C GLU A 88 16.36 6.19 -2.42
N ILE A 89 15.27 6.90 -2.75
CA ILE A 89 15.30 7.87 -3.86
C ILE A 89 16.26 9.03 -3.58
N SER A 90 16.36 9.51 -2.34
CA SER A 90 17.32 10.55 -1.97
C SER A 90 18.75 10.08 -2.20
N SER A 91 19.10 8.88 -1.74
CA SER A 91 20.45 8.32 -1.89
C SER A 91 20.79 8.12 -3.37
N GLU A 92 19.83 7.64 -4.14
CA GLU A 92 20.00 7.36 -5.55
C GLU A 92 20.11 8.65 -6.39
N LEU A 93 19.39 9.72 -6.02
CA LEU A 93 19.58 11.05 -6.60
C LEU A 93 20.96 11.64 -6.28
N VAL A 94 21.44 11.46 -5.04
CA VAL A 94 22.80 11.90 -4.66
C VAL A 94 23.89 11.15 -5.42
N LYS A 95 23.74 9.83 -5.64
CA LYS A 95 24.67 9.05 -6.48
C LYS A 95 24.74 9.56 -7.92
N ARG A 96 23.63 10.09 -8.45
CA ARG A 96 23.58 10.76 -9.77
C ARG A 96 24.09 12.20 -9.74
N GLY A 97 24.69 12.64 -8.64
CA GLY A 97 25.29 13.96 -8.48
C GLY A 97 24.33 15.06 -8.03
N HIS A 98 23.04 14.80 -7.85
CA HIS A 98 22.09 15.81 -7.38
C HIS A 98 22.29 16.13 -5.89
N LYS A 99 21.99 17.36 -5.49
CA LYS A 99 22.00 17.76 -4.08
C LYS A 99 20.61 17.63 -3.51
N VAL A 100 20.46 16.86 -2.43
CA VAL A 100 19.15 16.57 -1.83
C VAL A 100 19.06 17.17 -0.43
N THR A 101 17.91 17.77 -0.14
CA THR A 101 17.49 18.17 1.21
C THR A 101 16.10 17.59 1.48
N VAL A 102 15.89 17.01 2.65
CA VAL A 102 14.61 16.42 3.07
C VAL A 102 14.00 17.24 4.19
N VAL A 103 12.72 17.59 4.09
CA VAL A 103 11.91 18.16 5.18
C VAL A 103 10.84 17.16 5.59
N THR A 104 10.77 16.84 6.88
CA THR A 104 9.85 15.82 7.40
C THR A 104 9.32 16.10 8.80
N LEU A 105 8.25 15.39 9.18
CA LEU A 105 7.74 15.37 10.54
C LEU A 105 8.28 14.14 11.27
N SER A 106 8.61 14.29 12.55
CA SER A 106 9.01 13.17 13.39
C SER A 106 8.58 13.40 14.83
N ASP A 107 8.37 12.31 15.57
CA ASP A 107 8.12 12.35 17.02
C ASP A 107 9.45 12.40 17.81
N ARG A 108 10.57 12.06 17.16
CA ARG A 108 11.94 12.07 17.73
C ARG A 108 12.87 12.93 16.89
N LEU A 109 13.39 14.01 17.47
CA LEU A 109 14.30 14.94 16.78
C LEU A 109 15.78 14.60 16.95
N ASP A 110 16.12 13.76 17.92
CA ASP A 110 17.47 13.32 18.28
C ASP A 110 17.98 12.15 17.42
N HIS A 111 17.24 11.77 16.38
CA HIS A 111 17.65 10.69 15.49
C HIS A 111 18.95 11.06 14.75
N ASN A 112 19.90 10.13 14.72
CA ASN A 112 21.17 10.35 14.05
C ASN A 112 21.01 10.22 12.53
N ASP A 113 20.86 11.36 11.86
CA ASP A 113 20.78 11.45 10.40
C ASP A 113 22.16 11.52 9.71
N ARG A 114 23.28 11.47 10.45
CA ARG A 114 24.64 11.58 9.88
C ARG A 114 25.00 10.44 8.92
N SER A 115 24.27 9.33 8.96
CA SER A 115 24.45 8.23 8.02
C SER A 115 23.97 8.55 6.59
N TYR A 116 23.14 9.58 6.43
CA TYR A 116 22.67 10.01 5.13
C TYR A 116 23.67 10.98 4.48
N SER A 117 23.88 10.83 3.17
CA SER A 117 24.68 11.75 2.37
C SER A 117 23.97 13.07 2.02
N PHE A 118 22.80 13.31 2.62
CA PHE A 118 21.91 14.45 2.37
C PHE A 118 21.38 15.03 3.68
N ARG A 119 20.92 16.29 3.63
CA ARG A 119 20.40 16.99 4.81
C ARG A 119 18.98 16.57 5.12
N VAL A 120 18.68 16.39 6.41
CA VAL A 120 17.33 16.08 6.89
C VAL A 120 16.91 17.11 7.94
N HIS A 121 15.77 17.77 7.72
CA HIS A 121 15.16 18.70 8.65
C HIS A 121 13.90 18.09 9.24
N ARG A 122 13.97 17.75 10.53
CA ARG A 122 12.86 17.18 11.29
C ARG A 122 12.09 18.27 12.02
N ILE A 123 10.76 18.19 11.95
CA ILE A 123 9.85 19.08 12.68
C ILE A 123 9.02 18.21 13.63
N GLN A 124 8.89 18.66 14.88
CA GLN A 124 8.19 17.91 15.91
C GLN A 124 6.71 17.72 15.52
N ARG A 125 6.28 16.47 15.42
CA ARG A 125 4.92 16.12 14.98
C ARG A 125 3.85 16.45 16.01
N SER A 126 4.19 16.38 17.30
CA SER A 126 3.31 16.62 18.44
C SER A 126 2.99 18.09 18.70
N LEU A 127 3.61 19.02 17.97
CA LEU A 127 3.28 20.44 18.06
C LEU A 127 1.81 20.69 17.73
N PHE A 128 1.23 21.72 18.37
CA PHE A 128 -0.12 22.17 18.08
C PHE A 128 -0.28 22.40 16.58
N LYS A 129 -1.33 21.80 15.99
CA LYS A 129 -1.42 21.59 14.54
C LYS A 129 -1.26 22.87 13.69
N PRO A 130 -1.94 24.00 14.00
CA PRO A 130 -1.73 25.25 13.27
C PRO A 130 -0.28 25.74 13.31
N LEU A 131 0.34 25.72 14.49
CA LEU A 131 1.73 26.12 14.66
C LEU A 131 2.68 25.17 13.89
N ARG A 132 2.42 23.86 13.94
CA ARG A 132 3.19 22.87 13.18
C ARG A 132 3.10 23.12 11.69
N VAL A 133 1.90 23.38 11.16
CA VAL A 133 1.69 23.69 9.75
C VAL A 133 2.49 24.94 9.37
N LEU A 134 2.40 26.01 10.16
CA LEU A 134 3.17 27.24 9.93
C LEU A 134 4.67 26.98 9.91
N ILE A 135 5.22 26.29 10.92
CA ILE A 135 6.65 25.95 10.99
C ILE A 135 7.07 25.10 9.78
N THR A 136 6.23 24.17 9.37
CA THR A 136 6.48 23.31 8.20
C THR A 136 6.52 24.11 6.91
N VAL A 137 5.53 24.99 6.68
CA VAL A 137 5.51 25.91 5.53
C VAL A 137 6.75 26.80 5.53
N MET A 138 7.09 27.40 6.67
CA MET A 138 8.27 28.26 6.79
C MET A 138 9.57 27.51 6.51
N ARG A 139 9.69 26.25 6.97
CA ARG A 139 10.87 25.41 6.68
C ARG A 139 10.94 25.06 5.19
N ILE A 140 9.83 24.61 4.58
CA ILE A 140 9.78 24.32 3.15
C ILE A 140 10.12 25.56 2.34
N PHE A 141 9.61 26.73 2.74
CA PHE A 141 9.93 28.00 2.10
C PHE A 141 11.43 28.31 2.16
N ARG A 142 12.05 28.24 3.36
CA ARG A 142 13.48 28.55 3.53
C ARG A 142 14.38 27.63 2.70
N GLU A 143 14.18 26.32 2.80
CA GLU A 143 14.99 25.36 2.02
C GLU A 143 14.67 25.43 0.53
N GLY A 144 13.41 25.69 0.17
CA GLY A 144 12.93 25.75 -1.21
C GLY A 144 13.45 26.95 -2.00
N ARG A 145 13.94 28.02 -1.35
CA ARG A 145 14.64 29.12 -2.04
C ARG A 145 15.91 28.65 -2.74
N HIS A 146 16.58 27.67 -2.16
CA HIS A 146 17.82 27.09 -2.70
C HIS A 146 17.57 25.92 -3.65
N ALA A 147 16.37 25.34 -3.62
CA ALA A 147 16.00 24.25 -4.51
C ALA A 147 15.61 24.73 -5.92
N GLN A 148 15.83 23.88 -6.90
CA GLN A 148 15.34 24.04 -8.28
C GLN A 148 14.04 23.27 -8.51
N VAL A 149 13.75 22.24 -7.71
CA VAL A 149 12.51 21.45 -7.79
C VAL A 149 12.07 20.97 -6.41
N LEU A 150 10.75 20.97 -6.18
CA LEU A 150 10.12 20.39 -4.99
C LEU A 150 9.54 19.04 -5.34
N TYR A 151 10.00 17.99 -4.66
CA TYR A 151 9.50 16.62 -4.82
C TYR A 151 8.74 16.20 -3.56
N VAL A 152 7.44 15.95 -3.67
CA VAL A 152 6.53 15.88 -2.52
C VAL A 152 5.88 14.51 -2.42
N ASN A 153 6.09 13.82 -1.30
CA ASN A 153 5.51 12.51 -0.98
C ASN A 153 4.84 12.58 0.41
N GLY A 154 3.83 13.45 0.54
CA GLY A 154 3.15 13.79 1.79
C GLY A 154 3.28 15.29 2.11
N LEU A 155 2.54 15.76 3.12
CA LEU A 155 2.48 17.20 3.49
C LEU A 155 2.12 18.11 2.29
N TYR A 156 1.19 17.64 1.46
CA TYR A 156 0.85 18.28 0.18
C TYR A 156 0.37 19.72 0.34
N LEU A 157 -0.46 19.98 1.36
CA LEU A 157 -0.97 21.33 1.60
C LEU A 157 0.16 22.28 1.99
N GLU A 158 1.02 21.86 2.93
CA GLU A 158 2.16 22.64 3.39
C GLU A 158 3.11 22.96 2.23
N ALA A 159 3.37 21.98 1.35
CA ALA A 159 4.21 22.17 0.18
C ALA A 159 3.58 23.11 -0.86
N VAL A 160 2.28 22.98 -1.14
CA VAL A 160 1.56 23.86 -2.07
C VAL A 160 1.51 25.30 -1.57
N VAL A 161 1.28 25.51 -0.27
CA VAL A 161 1.27 26.84 0.34
C VAL A 161 2.67 27.47 0.29
N ALA A 162 3.73 26.71 0.61
CA ALA A 162 5.08 27.22 0.48
C ALA A 162 5.43 27.52 -0.99
N ASN A 163 5.05 26.64 -1.92
CA ASN A 163 5.37 26.80 -3.34
C ASN A 163 4.63 27.95 -4.01
N PHE A 164 3.47 28.36 -3.48
CA PHE A 164 2.77 29.56 -3.93
C PHE A 164 3.67 30.80 -3.90
N PHE A 165 4.62 30.87 -2.96
CA PHE A 165 5.59 31.96 -2.85
C PHE A 165 6.93 31.66 -3.51
N LEU A 166 7.28 30.38 -3.71
CA LEU A 166 8.56 29.98 -4.28
C LEU A 166 8.53 29.91 -5.82
N CYS A 167 7.36 29.65 -6.41
CA CYS A 167 7.16 29.45 -7.84
C CYS A 167 8.15 28.44 -8.46
N LYS A 168 8.39 27.32 -7.76
CA LYS A 168 9.28 26.25 -8.23
C LYS A 168 8.48 25.15 -8.92
N PRO A 169 9.09 24.42 -9.87
CA PRO A 169 8.58 23.14 -10.34
C PRO A 169 8.20 22.23 -9.16
N LEU A 170 6.94 21.82 -9.10
CA LEU A 170 6.36 21.00 -8.04
C LEU A 170 5.96 19.64 -8.61
N VAL A 171 6.61 18.59 -8.11
CA VAL A 171 6.33 17.20 -8.47
C VAL A 171 5.75 16.47 -7.27
N GLN A 172 4.55 15.91 -7.39
CA GLN A 172 3.93 15.13 -6.32
C GLN A 172 3.95 13.64 -6.65
N LYS A 173 4.47 12.80 -5.75
CA LYS A 173 4.30 11.34 -5.82
C LYS A 173 3.11 10.91 -5.00
N ILE A 174 2.05 10.49 -5.67
CA ILE A 174 0.80 10.02 -5.08
C ILE A 174 0.83 8.49 -5.05
N VAL A 175 0.69 7.91 -3.86
CA VAL A 175 0.70 6.44 -3.65
C VAL A 175 -0.63 5.91 -3.12
N GLY A 176 -1.60 6.80 -2.88
CA GLY A 176 -2.91 6.52 -2.34
C GLY A 176 -3.71 7.82 -2.19
N ASP A 177 -4.99 7.70 -1.84
CA ASP A 177 -5.84 8.84 -1.55
C ASP A 177 -5.84 9.13 -0.05
N TRP A 178 -5.08 10.15 0.35
CA TRP A 178 -4.98 10.55 1.75
C TRP A 178 -6.31 11.04 2.34
N ALA A 179 -7.26 11.52 1.52
CA ALA A 179 -8.58 11.93 1.99
C ALA A 179 -9.42 10.70 2.34
N TRP A 180 -9.40 9.67 1.49
CA TRP A 180 -10.02 8.38 1.76
C TRP A 180 -9.38 7.69 2.97
N GLU A 181 -8.06 7.53 2.98
CA GLU A 181 -7.33 6.90 4.08
C GLU A 181 -7.63 7.59 5.42
N ARG A 182 -7.71 8.93 5.44
CA ARG A 182 -8.05 9.69 6.64
C ARG A 182 -9.51 9.50 7.06
N ALA A 183 -10.45 9.49 6.12
CA ALA A 183 -11.86 9.27 6.40
C ALA A 183 -12.11 7.86 6.96
N THR A 184 -11.49 6.84 6.36
CA THR A 184 -11.58 5.44 6.78
C THR A 184 -10.91 5.21 8.14
N ASN A 185 -9.70 5.73 8.36
CA ASN A 185 -9.03 5.64 9.67
C ASN A 185 -9.81 6.32 10.81
N LYS A 186 -10.66 7.30 10.48
CA LYS A 186 -11.53 7.99 11.44
C LYS A 186 -12.92 7.37 11.53
N GLY A 187 -13.20 6.30 10.80
CA GLY A 187 -14.50 5.62 10.76
C GLY A 187 -15.62 6.44 10.13
N TRP A 188 -15.31 7.51 9.39
CA TRP A 188 -16.34 8.35 8.74
C TRP A 188 -16.90 7.69 7.48
N VAL A 189 -16.10 6.82 6.86
CA VAL A 189 -16.44 6.09 5.64
C VAL A 189 -15.99 4.64 5.81
N LYS A 190 -16.83 3.71 5.35
CA LYS A 190 -16.52 2.27 5.27
C LYS A 190 -16.42 1.77 3.82
N ASP A 191 -16.77 2.61 2.87
CA ASP A 191 -16.73 2.30 1.45
C ASP A 191 -15.30 1.99 0.97
N THR A 192 -15.25 1.16 -0.06
CA THR A 192 -14.04 0.88 -0.84
C THR A 192 -13.45 2.15 -1.45
N PHE A 193 -12.20 2.06 -1.92
CA PHE A 193 -11.54 3.19 -2.58
C PHE A 193 -12.35 3.64 -3.81
N GLU A 194 -12.84 2.70 -4.62
CA GLU A 194 -13.59 2.95 -5.85
C GLU A 194 -14.91 3.67 -5.58
N GLU A 195 -15.64 3.22 -4.57
CA GLU A 195 -16.90 3.83 -4.15
C GLU A 195 -16.66 5.24 -3.60
N PHE A 196 -15.59 5.44 -2.81
CA PHE A 196 -15.24 6.76 -2.29
C PHE A 196 -14.95 7.79 -3.39
N GLN A 197 -14.35 7.36 -4.51
CA GLN A 197 -14.10 8.26 -5.64
C GLN A 197 -15.41 8.72 -6.29
N LYS A 198 -16.43 7.85 -6.37
CA LYS A 198 -17.68 8.11 -7.10
C LYS A 198 -18.78 8.74 -6.26
N ARG A 199 -18.86 8.42 -4.96
CA ARG A 199 -19.93 8.87 -4.07
C ARG A 199 -19.67 10.27 -3.53
N GLY A 200 -20.76 11.00 -3.30
CA GLY A 200 -20.75 12.20 -2.47
C GLY A 200 -20.97 11.85 -1.00
N TYR A 201 -20.33 12.60 -0.11
CA TYR A 201 -20.39 12.44 1.33
C TYR A 201 -20.80 13.75 2.02
N GLY A 202 -20.86 13.74 3.35
CA GLY A 202 -21.10 14.96 4.13
C GLY A 202 -19.99 16.00 3.95
N LEU A 203 -20.30 17.26 4.28
CA LEU A 203 -19.46 18.45 4.07
C LEU A 203 -18.00 18.25 4.50
N LYS A 204 -17.77 17.55 5.62
CA LYS A 204 -16.43 17.29 6.16
C LYS A 204 -15.56 16.43 5.23
N VAL A 205 -16.15 15.40 4.63
CA VAL A 205 -15.44 14.50 3.71
C VAL A 205 -15.27 15.17 2.36
N GLU A 206 -16.29 15.90 1.89
CA GLU A 206 -16.18 16.68 0.66
C GLU A 206 -15.14 17.80 0.76
N PHE A 207 -14.97 18.39 1.94
CA PHE A 207 -13.87 19.31 2.20
C PHE A 207 -12.51 18.63 2.04
N LEU A 208 -12.34 17.39 2.55
CA LEU A 208 -11.08 16.64 2.35
C LEU A 208 -10.86 16.29 0.87
N LYS A 209 -11.88 15.83 0.16
CA LYS A 209 -11.81 15.57 -1.29
C LYS A 209 -11.43 16.83 -2.07
N SER A 210 -12.06 17.95 -1.74
CA SER A 210 -11.77 19.26 -2.34
C SER A 210 -10.35 19.73 -2.05
N LEU A 211 -9.88 19.58 -0.81
CA LEU A 211 -8.52 19.94 -0.42
C LEU A 211 -7.47 19.07 -1.11
N ARG A 212 -7.71 17.76 -1.21
CA ARG A 212 -6.89 16.82 -1.99
C ARG A 212 -6.80 17.23 -3.44
N SER A 213 -7.95 17.43 -4.08
CA SER A 213 -8.00 17.80 -5.50
C SER A 213 -7.38 19.19 -5.73
N PHE A 214 -7.55 20.14 -4.81
CA PHE A 214 -6.87 21.43 -4.84
C PHE A 214 -5.36 21.29 -4.82
N CYS A 215 -4.81 20.49 -3.89
CA CYS A 215 -3.36 20.36 -3.75
C CYS A 215 -2.72 19.69 -4.97
N VAL A 216 -3.32 18.60 -5.47
CA VAL A 216 -2.74 17.86 -6.60
C VAL A 216 -2.83 18.65 -7.91
N ARG A 217 -3.88 19.45 -8.13
CA ARG A 217 -4.00 20.28 -9.34
C ARG A 217 -2.99 21.42 -9.44
N ARG A 218 -2.35 21.80 -8.33
CA ARG A 218 -1.33 22.86 -8.29
C ARG A 218 0.08 22.37 -8.64
N THR A 219 0.22 21.10 -9.01
CA THR A 219 1.50 20.49 -9.34
C THR A 219 1.81 20.62 -10.84
N ASP A 220 3.09 20.57 -11.17
CA ASP A 220 3.58 20.56 -12.55
C ASP A 220 3.62 19.14 -13.11
N ALA A 221 3.95 18.16 -12.27
CA ALA A 221 3.84 16.73 -12.60
C ALA A 221 3.38 15.89 -11.40
N VAL A 222 2.63 14.82 -11.67
CA VAL A 222 2.24 13.80 -10.69
C VAL A 222 2.88 12.47 -11.06
N ILE A 223 3.56 11.84 -10.10
CA ILE A 223 4.06 10.48 -10.24
C ILE A 223 3.14 9.52 -9.50
N VAL A 224 2.70 8.46 -10.16
CA VAL A 224 1.87 7.39 -9.58
C VAL A 224 2.50 6.01 -9.82
N PRO A 225 2.29 5.04 -8.92
CA PRO A 225 2.89 3.71 -9.02
C PRO A 225 2.13 2.75 -9.93
N SER A 226 1.00 3.15 -10.52
CA SER A 226 0.20 2.28 -11.38
C SER A 226 -0.73 3.07 -12.29
N GLN A 227 -1.14 2.45 -13.40
CA GLN A 227 -2.18 3.00 -14.29
C GLN A 227 -3.54 3.13 -13.60
N TYR A 228 -3.83 2.25 -12.64
CA TYR A 228 -5.04 2.34 -11.82
C TYR A 228 -5.09 3.66 -11.05
N LEU A 229 -4.01 4.04 -10.38
CA LEU A 229 -3.97 5.29 -9.63
C LEU A 229 -3.84 6.51 -10.54
N ALA A 230 -3.23 6.37 -11.72
CA ALA A 230 -3.22 7.40 -12.76
C ALA A 230 -4.66 7.82 -13.11
N SER A 231 -5.52 6.83 -13.40
CA SER A 231 -6.93 7.08 -13.67
C SER A 231 -7.62 7.82 -12.53
N ALA A 232 -7.42 7.40 -11.27
CA ALA A 232 -8.00 8.10 -10.13
C ALA A 232 -7.53 9.56 -10.02
N VAL A 233 -6.23 9.83 -10.22
CA VAL A 233 -5.65 11.18 -10.19
C VAL A 233 -6.23 12.06 -11.30
N THR A 234 -6.46 11.52 -12.49
CA THR A 234 -7.13 12.24 -13.59
C THR A 234 -8.54 12.67 -13.19
N HIS A 235 -9.31 11.79 -12.54
CA HIS A 235 -10.64 12.13 -12.00
C HIS A 235 -10.58 13.21 -10.89
N TRP A 236 -9.43 13.46 -10.27
CA TRP A 236 -9.25 14.57 -9.32
C TRP A 236 -9.00 15.92 -10.00
N GLY A 237 -8.89 15.91 -11.34
CA GLY A 237 -8.76 17.09 -12.19
C GLY A 237 -7.32 17.39 -12.62
N VAL A 238 -6.41 16.42 -12.53
CA VAL A 238 -5.06 16.54 -13.08
C VAL A 238 -5.08 16.10 -14.56
N PRO A 239 -4.58 16.91 -15.50
CA PRO A 239 -4.47 16.48 -16.91
C PRO A 239 -3.57 15.26 -17.06
N ASP A 240 -3.91 14.35 -17.98
CA ASP A 240 -3.09 13.17 -18.27
C ASP A 240 -1.65 13.52 -18.69
N THR A 241 -1.46 14.67 -19.34
CA THR A 241 -0.14 15.19 -19.74
C THR A 241 0.79 15.50 -18.57
N LYS A 242 0.24 15.67 -17.35
CA LYS A 242 1.01 15.87 -16.12
C LYS A 242 1.19 14.58 -15.33
N THR A 243 0.51 13.49 -15.68
CA THR A 243 0.51 12.25 -14.91
C THR A 243 1.50 11.25 -15.49
N ILE A 244 2.49 10.85 -14.69
CA ILE A 244 3.59 9.97 -15.08
C ILE A 244 3.51 8.69 -14.24
N VAL A 245 3.45 7.54 -14.90
CA VAL A 245 3.43 6.25 -14.21
C VAL A 245 4.86 5.74 -14.03
N VAL A 246 5.29 5.64 -12.78
CA VAL A 246 6.58 5.05 -12.38
C VAL A 246 6.30 4.01 -11.31
N TYR A 247 6.34 2.73 -11.69
CA TYR A 247 6.14 1.61 -10.78
C TYR A 247 7.17 1.63 -9.66
N ASN A 248 6.74 1.29 -8.44
CA ASN A 248 7.66 1.17 -7.31
C ASN A 248 8.63 0.01 -7.56
N ALA A 249 9.92 0.28 -7.37
CA ALA A 249 10.94 -0.75 -7.38
C ALA A 249 10.97 -1.49 -6.03
N VAL A 250 11.47 -2.72 -6.06
CA VAL A 250 11.78 -3.51 -4.88
C VAL A 250 13.22 -3.98 -5.00
N GLU A 251 14.04 -3.68 -4.00
CA GLU A 251 15.32 -4.38 -3.85
C GLU A 251 15.03 -5.80 -3.36
N LEU A 252 15.47 -6.80 -4.11
CA LEU A 252 15.42 -8.19 -3.68
C LEU A 252 16.68 -8.45 -2.86
N PRO A 253 16.62 -8.52 -1.52
CA PRO A 253 17.78 -8.91 -0.74
C PRO A 253 18.17 -10.35 -1.08
N SER A 254 19.42 -10.72 -0.78
CA SER A 254 19.83 -12.12 -0.78
C SER A 254 18.85 -12.93 0.08
N LEU A 255 18.16 -13.88 -0.56
CA LEU A 255 17.10 -14.66 0.07
C LEU A 255 17.73 -15.61 1.08
N ALA A 256 17.76 -15.21 2.36
CA ALA A 256 18.01 -16.14 3.44
C ALA A 256 16.71 -16.91 3.73
N CYS A 257 16.69 -18.21 3.43
CA CYS A 257 15.59 -19.07 3.80
C CYS A 257 15.40 -19.03 5.32
N SER A 258 14.25 -18.54 5.77
CA SER A 258 13.88 -18.52 7.19
C SER A 258 12.79 -19.56 7.41
N THR A 259 12.92 -20.35 8.47
CA THR A 259 11.90 -21.31 8.88
C THR A 259 10.72 -20.59 9.51
N ILE A 260 9.53 -20.73 8.94
CA ILE A 260 8.29 -20.22 9.51
C ILE A 260 7.81 -21.21 10.58
N PRO A 261 7.52 -20.78 11.83
CA PRO A 261 7.14 -21.64 12.95
C PRO A 261 5.68 -22.11 12.87
N LEU A 262 5.31 -22.70 11.74
CA LEU A 262 4.01 -23.32 11.51
C LEU A 262 4.22 -24.81 11.23
N SER A 263 3.48 -25.64 11.96
CA SER A 263 3.41 -27.10 11.75
C SER A 263 2.43 -27.51 10.65
N THR A 264 1.61 -26.57 10.16
CA THR A 264 0.62 -26.79 9.12
C THR A 264 1.26 -27.07 7.76
N ARG A 265 0.55 -27.83 6.92
CA ARG A 265 0.98 -28.16 5.55
C ARG A 265 1.09 -26.91 4.68
N PHE A 266 0.07 -26.05 4.71
CA PHE A 266 0.07 -24.78 4.01
C PHE A 266 0.41 -23.64 4.98
N LYS A 267 1.30 -22.75 4.55
CA LYS A 267 1.79 -21.62 5.35
C LYS A 267 1.49 -20.33 4.60
N ILE A 268 0.59 -19.54 5.17
CA ILE A 268 0.16 -18.25 4.63
C ILE A 268 0.86 -17.17 5.44
N VAL A 269 1.50 -16.24 4.74
CA VAL A 269 2.15 -15.08 5.37
C VAL A 269 1.56 -13.81 4.79
N THR A 270 1.10 -12.92 5.64
CA THR A 270 0.69 -11.57 5.26
C THR A 270 1.58 -10.55 5.95
N VAL A 271 2.07 -9.57 5.17
CA VAL A 271 2.97 -8.52 5.65
C VAL A 271 2.40 -7.16 5.30
N GLY A 272 2.19 -6.30 6.30
CA GLY A 272 1.71 -4.94 6.05
C GLY A 272 1.15 -4.24 7.27
N ARG A 273 0.76 -2.98 7.09
CA ARG A 273 0.09 -2.20 8.14
C ARG A 273 -1.29 -2.80 8.45
N LEU A 274 -1.64 -2.91 9.72
CA LEU A 274 -2.94 -3.43 10.18
C LEU A 274 -3.99 -2.31 10.13
N VAL A 275 -4.66 -2.17 8.99
CA VAL A 275 -5.62 -1.10 8.71
C VAL A 275 -6.91 -1.67 8.11
N PRO A 276 -8.07 -1.00 8.28
CA PRO A 276 -9.37 -1.57 7.91
C PRO A 276 -9.48 -2.02 6.45
N TRP A 277 -8.94 -1.22 5.51
CA TRP A 277 -9.02 -1.54 4.08
C TRP A 277 -8.11 -2.69 3.63
N LYS A 278 -7.27 -3.24 4.52
CA LYS A 278 -6.54 -4.48 4.26
C LYS A 278 -7.38 -5.72 4.54
N GLN A 279 -8.54 -5.56 5.18
CA GLN A 279 -9.54 -6.64 5.35
C GLN A 279 -8.93 -7.93 5.88
N LEU A 280 -8.04 -7.80 6.87
CA LEU A 280 -7.32 -8.95 7.45
C LEU A 280 -8.24 -9.86 8.27
N ASP A 281 -9.38 -9.34 8.72
CA ASP A 281 -10.47 -10.12 9.30
C ASP A 281 -10.99 -11.17 8.32
N HIS A 282 -11.31 -10.80 7.08
CA HIS A 282 -11.73 -11.76 6.06
C HIS A 282 -10.66 -12.81 5.73
N LEU A 283 -9.38 -12.44 5.75
CA LEU A 283 -8.28 -13.40 5.59
C LEU A 283 -8.24 -14.41 6.75
N ILE A 284 -8.42 -13.92 7.99
CA ILE A 284 -8.48 -14.79 9.17
C ILE A 284 -9.67 -15.75 9.05
N GLU A 285 -10.86 -15.25 8.72
CA GLU A 285 -12.06 -16.07 8.52
C GLU A 285 -11.82 -17.17 7.46
N ALA A 286 -11.25 -16.81 6.31
CA ALA A 286 -10.97 -17.77 5.23
C ALA A 286 -9.96 -18.85 5.61
N VAL A 287 -8.91 -18.51 6.37
CA VAL A 287 -7.94 -19.53 6.84
C VAL A 287 -8.57 -20.43 7.90
N ASN A 288 -9.53 -19.93 8.67
CA ASN A 288 -10.21 -20.71 9.71
C ASN A 288 -11.03 -21.86 9.12
N GLU A 289 -11.54 -21.68 7.90
CA GLU A 289 -12.25 -22.73 7.15
C GLU A 289 -11.29 -23.78 6.55
N CYS A 290 -9.97 -23.61 6.67
CA CYS A 290 -8.95 -24.47 6.08
C CYS A 290 -8.12 -25.20 7.16
N GLU A 291 -8.46 -26.46 7.46
CA GLU A 291 -7.80 -27.26 8.51
C GLU A 291 -6.29 -27.49 8.29
N ASP A 292 -5.83 -27.48 7.05
CA ASP A 292 -4.42 -27.72 6.67
C ASP A 292 -3.55 -26.44 6.58
N ALA A 293 -4.12 -25.27 6.84
CA ALA A 293 -3.48 -23.97 6.63
C ALA A 293 -3.19 -23.22 7.94
N GLY A 294 -2.02 -22.58 8.00
CA GLY A 294 -1.62 -21.71 9.11
C GLY A 294 -1.32 -20.31 8.60
N LEU A 295 -1.63 -19.29 9.41
CA LEU A 295 -1.48 -17.87 9.06
C LEU A 295 -0.48 -17.17 9.99
N VAL A 296 0.50 -16.49 9.39
CA VAL A 296 1.40 -15.54 10.07
C VAL A 296 1.07 -14.13 9.60
N ILE A 297 0.82 -13.23 10.55
CA ILE A 297 0.55 -11.82 10.29
C ILE A 297 1.74 -11.00 10.80
N VAL A 298 2.44 -10.32 9.89
CA VAL A 298 3.60 -9.47 10.17
C VAL A 298 3.21 -8.02 9.94
N GLY A 299 3.11 -7.23 11.01
CA GLY A 299 2.62 -5.88 10.88
C GLY A 299 2.21 -5.23 12.19
N ASP A 300 1.95 -3.93 12.11
CA ASP A 300 1.36 -3.15 13.21
C ASP A 300 0.38 -2.12 12.65
N GLY A 301 -0.54 -1.61 13.47
CA GLY A 301 -1.53 -0.63 13.06
C GLY A 301 -2.75 -0.54 13.99
N PRO A 302 -3.69 0.39 13.69
CA PRO A 302 -4.85 0.63 14.54
C PRO A 302 -5.76 -0.59 14.74
N GLU A 303 -5.80 -1.52 13.77
CA GLU A 303 -6.65 -2.73 13.86
C GLU A 303 -6.03 -3.83 14.73
N ARG A 304 -4.81 -3.66 15.26
CA ARG A 304 -4.10 -4.69 15.99
C ARG A 304 -4.93 -5.31 17.12
N GLY A 305 -5.48 -4.48 18.02
CA GLY A 305 -6.24 -4.98 19.16
C GLY A 305 -7.49 -5.75 18.75
N ARG A 306 -8.17 -5.31 17.66
CA ARG A 306 -9.33 -6.02 17.09
C ARG A 306 -8.93 -7.37 16.49
N LEU A 307 -7.84 -7.42 15.71
CA LEU A 307 -7.35 -8.64 15.08
C LEU A 307 -6.79 -9.65 16.11
N GLU A 308 -6.14 -9.16 17.17
CA GLU A 308 -5.70 -10.00 18.29
C GLU A 308 -6.89 -10.59 19.06
N ALA A 309 -8.01 -9.85 19.21
CA ALA A 309 -9.21 -10.38 19.86
C ALA A 309 -9.87 -11.52 19.06
N LEU A 310 -9.84 -11.47 17.72
CA LEU A 310 -10.32 -12.56 16.85
C LEU A 310 -9.52 -13.86 17.01
N ARG A 311 -8.32 -13.80 17.60
CA ARG A 311 -7.55 -14.99 17.98
C ARG A 311 -8.22 -15.77 19.10
N GLY A 312 -8.92 -15.11 20.03
CA GLY A 312 -9.48 -15.74 21.23
C GLY A 312 -10.61 -16.73 20.97
N SER A 313 -11.21 -16.71 19.77
CA SER A 313 -12.30 -17.59 19.37
C SER A 313 -11.86 -18.83 18.60
N VAL A 314 -10.56 -19.03 18.34
CA VAL A 314 -10.09 -20.22 17.60
C VAL A 314 -8.68 -20.68 17.99
N ASN A 315 -8.38 -21.95 17.74
CA ASN A 315 -7.12 -22.60 18.09
C ASN A 315 -6.04 -22.33 17.02
N TRP A 316 -5.36 -21.18 17.11
CA TRP A 316 -4.42 -20.73 16.07
C TRP A 316 -2.93 -20.84 16.49
N PRO A 317 -2.05 -21.34 15.60
CA PRO A 317 -0.61 -21.06 15.67
C PRO A 317 -0.30 -19.71 15.00
N ILE A 318 -0.87 -18.59 15.50
CA ILE A 318 -0.53 -17.25 14.98
C ILE A 318 0.69 -16.70 15.72
N GLY A 319 1.76 -16.45 14.98
CA GLY A 319 2.84 -15.55 15.40
C GLY A 319 2.56 -14.14 14.87
N PHE A 320 2.35 -13.17 15.77
CA PHE A 320 2.48 -11.76 15.40
C PHE A 320 3.96 -11.42 15.43
N ILE A 321 4.57 -11.28 14.25
CA ILE A 321 5.93 -10.74 14.19
C ILE A 321 5.80 -9.23 14.15
N LEU A 322 6.06 -8.61 15.30
CA LEU A 322 6.10 -7.16 15.41
C LEU A 322 7.28 -6.63 14.59
N PRO A 323 7.09 -5.60 13.75
CA PRO A 323 8.22 -4.86 13.19
C PRO A 323 8.87 -4.04 14.31
N GLY A 324 9.73 -4.68 15.10
CA GLY A 324 10.46 -4.09 16.22
C GLY A 324 11.86 -4.68 16.32
N LYS A 325 12.86 -3.91 15.87
CA LYS A 325 14.31 -4.11 15.99
C LYS A 325 14.96 -5.33 15.34
N GLU A 326 14.33 -6.50 15.21
CA GLU A 326 15.04 -7.70 14.75
C GLU A 326 15.06 -7.93 13.23
N ALA A 327 14.04 -7.47 12.48
CA ALA A 327 14.01 -7.66 11.02
C ALA A 327 15.10 -6.85 10.26
N LYS A 328 15.68 -5.81 10.89
CA LYS A 328 16.81 -5.03 10.34
C LYS A 328 18.15 -5.28 11.06
N ARG A 329 18.19 -5.99 12.20
CA ARG A 329 19.43 -6.17 13.00
C ARG A 329 20.34 -7.32 12.56
N ARG A 330 19.90 -8.22 11.67
CA ARG A 330 20.80 -9.25 11.08
C ARG A 330 21.66 -8.72 9.92
N ARG A 331 22.17 -7.49 10.04
CA ARG A 331 23.11 -6.87 9.07
C ARG A 331 24.38 -6.31 9.72
N LEU A 332 24.65 -6.60 11.00
CA LEU A 332 25.88 -6.17 11.69
C LEU A 332 26.43 -7.20 12.69
N LEU A 333 26.38 -8.50 12.36
CA LEU A 333 27.31 -9.49 12.88
C LEU A 333 27.75 -10.41 11.75
#